data_AF-A0A7C2UQD6-F1
#
_entry.id   AF-A0A7C2UQD6-F1
#
_cell.length_a   1.000
_cell.length_b   1.000
_cell.length_c   1.000
_cell.angle_alpha   90.00
_cell.angle_beta   90.00
_cell.angle_gamma   90.00
#
_symmetry.space_group_name_H-M   'P 1'
#
loop_
_entity.id
_entity.type
_entity.pdbx_description
1 polymer ?
#
loop_
_entity_poly.entity_id
_entity_poly.type
_entity_poly.pdbx_seq_one_letter_code
_entity_poly.pdbx_strand_id
1 'polypeptide(L)'
;MRRLVLAAIVLLFQFPAASLAASQDRFELPQPYRDWERQYLEDFPDLQRVMDVMVDTSARQLKDPSQDILHNRICSALAHKMALDMKLRPADRRLAIATDLLHNISKEERPLLLTDAKVLKQASALVARLRQAGELKRSPEFWSDESMFANPLIGANLALIHHITGAITAGDILTSLGGYSARDIARVQSAIVAHSTGYWYFRKSIDDVAKRPDAWRKVYPEPEDDIAKIAHDADLISQFEAESVVPEGSKWRVLAAKRWGAKGPEEEAHVVYYVFSRLFDEARTDAGKALALKEWRRIQPELVKLMGLGPGTDPVKALGVPKAFQ
;
A
#
# COMPACT_ATOMS: atom_id res chain seq x y z
N MET A 1 -48.49 58.76 -1.66
CA MET A 1 -48.97 57.38 -1.41
C MET A 1 -48.41 56.46 -2.48
N ARG A 2 -47.82 55.31 -2.06
CA ARG A 2 -47.47 54.08 -2.83
C ARG A 2 -46.34 54.22 -3.87
N ARG A 3 -45.08 53.90 -3.54
CA ARG A 3 -44.43 52.57 -3.54
C ARG A 3 -44.49 51.86 -4.90
N LEU A 4 -43.35 51.71 -5.58
CA LEU A 4 -42.93 50.55 -6.40
C LEU A 4 -41.49 50.77 -6.89
N VAL A 5 -40.50 50.32 -6.11
CA VAL A 5 -39.67 49.10 -6.31
C VAL A 5 -38.38 49.40 -7.09
N LEU A 6 -37.32 49.62 -6.30
CA LEU A 6 -35.92 49.34 -6.60
C LEU A 6 -35.78 47.86 -7.02
N ALA A 7 -35.25 47.58 -8.21
CA ALA A 7 -34.59 46.30 -8.53
C ALA A 7 -33.84 46.42 -9.88
N ALA A 8 -32.76 47.19 -9.91
CA ALA A 8 -31.82 47.18 -11.03
C ALA A 8 -30.65 46.26 -10.69
N ILE A 9 -30.76 45.02 -11.18
CA ILE A 9 -29.68 44.18 -11.74
C ILE A 9 -28.40 44.09 -10.90
N VAL A 10 -28.40 43.14 -9.97
CA VAL A 10 -27.19 42.38 -9.63
C VAL A 10 -27.34 41.01 -10.28
N LEU A 11 -27.15 40.95 -11.60
CA LEU A 11 -26.80 39.69 -12.28
C LEU A 11 -25.30 39.45 -12.03
N LEU A 12 -24.98 39.10 -10.79
CA LEU A 12 -23.74 38.39 -10.51
C LEU A 12 -23.90 37.02 -11.15
N PHE A 13 -22.98 36.72 -12.06
CA PHE A 13 -22.77 35.42 -12.70
C PHE A 13 -22.90 34.27 -11.69
N GLN A 14 -24.10 33.70 -11.59
CA GLN A 14 -24.29 32.34 -11.09
C GLN A 14 -24.21 31.42 -12.30
N PHE A 15 -22.99 31.25 -12.82
CA PHE A 15 -22.69 29.96 -13.42
C PHE A 15 -22.81 28.95 -12.28
N PRO A 16 -23.65 27.91 -12.38
CA PRO A 16 -23.41 26.74 -11.54
C PRO A 16 -21.98 26.35 -11.84
N ALA A 17 -21.11 26.35 -10.82
CA ALA A 17 -19.86 25.66 -10.94
C ALA A 17 -20.27 24.25 -11.37
N ALA A 18 -20.03 23.91 -12.63
CA ALA A 18 -20.05 22.53 -13.04
C ALA A 18 -19.05 21.88 -12.09
N SER A 19 -19.55 21.15 -11.09
CA SER A 19 -18.71 20.33 -10.25
C SER A 19 -18.14 19.32 -11.22
N LEU A 20 -16.98 19.62 -11.77
CA LEU A 20 -16.20 18.67 -12.53
C LEU A 20 -16.06 17.49 -11.58
N ALA A 21 -16.59 16.34 -11.99
CA ALA A 21 -16.45 15.11 -11.22
C ALA A 21 -14.97 14.94 -10.90
N ALA A 22 -14.66 14.64 -9.64
CA ALA A 22 -13.29 14.51 -9.21
C ALA A 22 -12.63 13.34 -9.97
N SER A 23 -11.31 13.39 -10.17
CA SER A 23 -10.61 12.44 -11.06
C SER A 23 -10.82 10.98 -10.65
N GLN A 24 -11.07 10.74 -9.36
CA GLN A 24 -11.33 9.46 -8.75
C GLN A 24 -12.76 8.94 -8.92
N ASP A 25 -13.74 9.80 -9.22
CA ASP A 25 -15.17 9.45 -9.22
C ASP A 25 -15.53 8.43 -10.31
N ARG A 26 -14.67 8.27 -11.32
CA ARG A 26 -14.77 7.24 -12.37
C ARG A 26 -14.44 5.83 -11.89
N PHE A 27 -13.88 5.68 -10.69
CA PHE A 27 -13.57 4.39 -10.08
C PHE A 27 -14.41 4.26 -8.81
N GLU A 28 -15.40 3.37 -8.81
CA GLU A 28 -16.30 3.27 -7.65
C GLU A 28 -15.59 2.58 -6.48
N LEU A 29 -15.52 3.26 -5.32
CA LEU A 29 -15.06 2.64 -4.08
C LEU A 29 -16.21 1.90 -3.40
N PRO A 30 -15.99 0.65 -2.94
CA PRO A 30 -16.96 -0.04 -2.12
C PRO A 30 -17.06 0.60 -0.72
N GLN A 31 -18.18 0.33 -0.05
CA GLN A 31 -18.33 0.64 1.37
C GLN A 31 -17.50 -0.33 2.23
N PRO A 32 -16.91 0.12 3.36
CA PRO A 32 -17.00 1.44 3.97
C PRO A 32 -16.00 2.49 3.43
N TYR A 33 -15.10 2.10 2.52
CA TYR A 33 -13.96 2.92 2.11
C TYR A 33 -14.36 4.25 1.47
N ARG A 34 -15.48 4.28 0.73
CA ARG A 34 -16.02 5.51 0.14
C ARG A 34 -16.34 6.58 1.18
N ASP A 35 -16.90 6.19 2.33
CA ASP A 35 -17.29 7.15 3.36
C ASP A 35 -16.05 7.67 4.10
N TRP A 36 -15.06 6.81 4.33
CA TRP A 36 -13.77 7.22 4.90
C TRP A 36 -12.96 8.12 3.96
N GLU A 37 -13.00 7.86 2.65
CA GLU A 37 -12.38 8.75 1.65
C GLU A 37 -12.97 10.16 1.70
N ARG A 38 -14.31 10.23 1.69
CA ARG A 38 -15.01 11.52 1.79
C ARG A 38 -14.63 12.25 3.08
N GLN A 39 -14.65 11.54 4.20
CA GLN A 39 -14.31 12.12 5.51
C GLN A 39 -12.88 12.68 5.51
N TYR A 40 -11.90 11.96 4.95
CA TYR A 40 -10.53 12.48 4.97
C TYR A 40 -10.31 13.63 3.99
N LEU A 41 -11.04 13.68 2.87
CA LEU A 41 -10.98 14.80 1.94
C LEU A 41 -11.68 16.05 2.51
N GLU A 42 -12.66 15.88 3.40
CA GLU A 42 -13.24 16.96 4.20
C GLU A 42 -12.25 17.45 5.28
N ASP A 43 -11.59 16.52 6.00
CA ASP A 43 -10.58 16.86 7.03
C ASP A 43 -9.32 17.52 6.43
N PHE A 44 -8.90 17.07 5.23
CA PHE A 44 -7.67 17.49 4.55
C PHE A 44 -7.89 17.73 3.04
N PRO A 45 -8.55 18.83 2.65
CA PRO A 45 -8.91 19.09 1.25
C PRO A 45 -7.72 19.15 0.29
N ASP A 46 -6.53 19.45 0.78
CA ASP A 46 -5.31 19.50 -0.04
C ASP A 46 -4.87 18.12 -0.55
N LEU A 47 -5.32 17.02 0.09
CA LEU A 47 -5.05 15.66 -0.37
C LEU A 47 -5.72 15.32 -1.71
N GLN A 48 -6.75 16.06 -2.12
CA GLN A 48 -7.35 15.91 -3.46
C GLN A 48 -6.29 16.08 -4.55
N ARG A 49 -5.35 17.04 -4.40
CA ARG A 49 -4.27 17.25 -5.36
C ARG A 49 -3.30 16.07 -5.42
N VAL A 50 -3.06 15.40 -4.29
CA VAL A 50 -2.22 14.19 -4.23
C VAL A 50 -2.93 13.03 -4.92
N MET A 51 -4.24 12.89 -4.68
CA MET A 51 -5.08 11.88 -5.33
C MET A 51 -5.14 12.06 -6.85
N ASP A 52 -5.30 13.29 -7.33
CA ASP A 52 -5.30 13.59 -8.77
C ASP A 52 -3.97 13.19 -9.42
N VAL A 53 -2.83 13.53 -8.80
CA VAL A 53 -1.51 13.13 -9.30
C VAL A 53 -1.33 11.61 -9.29
N MET A 54 -1.83 10.92 -8.26
CA MET A 54 -1.81 9.45 -8.20
C MET A 54 -2.59 8.87 -9.38
N VAL A 55 -3.82 9.33 -9.60
CA VAL A 55 -4.70 8.87 -10.68
C VAL A 55 -4.06 9.11 -12.06
N ASP A 56 -3.52 10.31 -12.29
CA ASP A 56 -2.86 10.66 -13.56
C ASP A 56 -1.57 9.88 -13.79
N THR A 57 -0.83 9.56 -12.72
CA THR A 57 0.39 8.77 -12.83
C THR A 57 0.10 7.31 -13.14
N SER A 58 -0.86 6.70 -12.43
CA SER A 58 -1.30 5.33 -12.73
C SER A 58 -1.84 5.21 -14.15
N ALA A 59 -2.65 6.17 -14.62
CA ALA A 59 -3.18 6.18 -15.98
C ALA A 59 -2.11 6.33 -17.06
N ARG A 60 -0.95 6.93 -16.74
CA ARG A 60 0.20 7.00 -17.67
C ARG A 60 1.00 5.70 -17.71
N GLN A 61 1.11 5.00 -16.58
CA GLN A 61 1.90 3.77 -16.46
C GLN A 61 1.17 2.53 -16.99
N LEU A 62 -0.15 2.50 -16.91
CA LEU A 62 -0.97 1.32 -17.20
C LEU A 62 -2.03 1.58 -18.27
N LYS A 63 -2.25 0.58 -19.13
CA LYS A 63 -3.37 0.58 -20.08
C LYS A 63 -4.73 0.54 -19.37
N ASP A 64 -4.82 -0.20 -18.28
CA ASP A 64 -5.98 -0.24 -17.38
C ASP A 64 -5.48 -0.02 -15.94
N PRO A 65 -5.58 1.22 -15.42
CA PRO A 65 -5.08 1.58 -14.10
C PRO A 65 -6.10 1.32 -12.98
N SER A 66 -7.28 0.79 -13.30
CA SER A 66 -8.43 0.78 -12.38
C SER A 66 -8.12 0.09 -11.06
N GLN A 67 -7.44 -1.05 -11.11
CA GLN A 67 -7.12 -1.84 -9.91
C GLN A 67 -6.06 -1.16 -9.04
N ASP A 68 -5.01 -0.59 -9.62
CA ASP A 68 -3.96 0.11 -8.86
C ASP A 68 -4.48 1.42 -8.24
N ILE A 69 -5.37 2.13 -8.93
CA ILE A 69 -6.04 3.31 -8.38
C ILE A 69 -6.96 2.92 -7.21
N LEU A 70 -7.78 1.88 -7.39
CA LEU A 70 -8.65 1.39 -6.31
C LEU A 70 -7.86 0.89 -5.11
N HIS A 71 -6.74 0.19 -5.33
CA HIS A 71 -5.82 -0.27 -4.28
C HIS A 71 -5.34 0.91 -3.43
N ASN A 72 -4.73 1.93 -4.05
CA ASN A 72 -4.22 3.08 -3.29
C ASN A 72 -5.32 3.81 -2.54
N ARG A 73 -6.51 3.92 -3.13
CA ARG A 73 -7.66 4.56 -2.46
C ARG A 73 -8.16 3.76 -1.27
N ILE A 74 -8.28 2.44 -1.38
CA ILE A 74 -8.63 1.54 -0.27
C ILE A 74 -7.58 1.65 0.84
N CYS A 75 -6.29 1.57 0.51
CA CYS A 75 -5.20 1.74 1.48
C CYS A 75 -5.30 3.10 2.18
N SER A 76 -5.50 4.19 1.44
CA SER A 76 -5.62 5.54 2.02
C SER A 76 -6.82 5.68 2.98
N ALA A 77 -7.94 5.04 2.67
CA ALA A 77 -9.12 4.99 3.52
C ALA A 77 -8.87 4.15 4.80
N LEU A 78 -8.18 3.01 4.68
CA LEU A 78 -7.73 2.20 5.81
C LEU A 78 -6.75 2.99 6.70
N ALA A 79 -5.79 3.70 6.11
CA ALA A 79 -4.88 4.58 6.83
C ALA A 79 -5.62 5.64 7.63
N HIS A 80 -6.60 6.32 7.02
CA HIS A 80 -7.43 7.29 7.73
C HIS A 80 -8.11 6.66 8.95
N LYS A 81 -8.75 5.50 8.76
CA LYS A 81 -9.45 4.80 9.84
C LYS A 81 -8.52 4.39 10.98
N MET A 82 -7.38 3.79 10.67
CA MET A 82 -6.40 3.38 11.68
C MET A 82 -5.81 4.59 12.41
N ALA A 83 -5.47 5.65 11.68
CA ALA A 83 -4.90 6.85 12.27
C ALA A 83 -5.88 7.56 13.22
N LEU A 84 -7.20 7.50 12.95
CA LEU A 84 -8.24 7.93 13.87
C LEU A 84 -8.32 7.06 15.13
N ASP A 85 -8.32 5.73 14.99
CA ASP A 85 -8.39 4.80 16.12
C ASP A 85 -7.17 4.91 17.04
N MET A 86 -6.00 5.12 16.44
CA MET A 86 -4.73 5.38 17.12
C MET A 86 -4.64 6.79 17.72
N LYS A 87 -5.65 7.65 17.49
CA LYS A 87 -5.73 9.03 17.97
C LYS A 87 -4.52 9.87 17.57
N LEU A 88 -4.02 9.66 16.34
CA LEU A 88 -2.90 10.43 15.82
C LEU A 88 -3.29 11.91 15.65
N ARG A 89 -2.30 12.80 15.80
CA ARG A 89 -2.48 14.23 15.58
C ARG A 89 -2.90 14.48 14.12
N PRO A 90 -3.70 15.53 13.82
CA PRO A 90 -4.15 15.82 12.46
C PRO A 90 -3.02 15.84 11.41
N ALA A 91 -1.87 16.44 11.75
CA ALA A 91 -0.70 16.45 10.86
C ALA A 91 -0.20 15.04 10.52
N ASP A 92 -0.14 14.13 11.50
CA ASP A 92 0.32 12.75 11.27
C ASP A 92 -0.73 11.94 10.50
N ARG A 93 -2.03 12.17 10.74
CA ARG A 93 -3.12 11.57 9.97
C ARG A 93 -3.04 11.94 8.49
N ARG A 94 -2.83 13.23 8.20
CA ARG A 94 -2.64 13.74 6.82
C ARG A 94 -1.47 13.06 6.11
N LEU A 95 -0.34 12.89 6.80
CA LEU A 95 0.83 12.23 6.22
C LEU A 95 0.62 10.73 6.00
N ALA A 96 -0.08 10.04 6.91
CA ALA A 96 -0.43 8.62 6.70
C ALA A 96 -1.27 8.40 5.43
N ILE A 97 -2.27 9.25 5.20
CA ILE A 97 -3.10 9.17 3.99
C ILE A 97 -2.29 9.49 2.74
N ALA A 98 -1.45 10.55 2.78
CA ALA A 98 -0.59 10.91 1.66
C ALA A 98 0.42 9.79 1.30
N THR A 99 0.97 9.11 2.30
CA THR A 99 1.82 7.93 2.12
C THR A 99 1.09 6.85 1.33
N ASP A 100 -0.13 6.47 1.73
CA ASP A 100 -0.85 5.39 1.05
C ASP A 100 -1.45 5.78 -0.30
N LEU A 101 -1.70 7.06 -0.56
CA LEU A 101 -1.98 7.53 -1.91
C LEU A 101 -0.78 7.34 -2.85
N LEU A 102 0.45 7.32 -2.33
CA LEU A 102 1.68 7.33 -3.14
C LEU A 102 2.54 6.06 -3.04
N HIS A 103 2.23 5.12 -2.15
CA HIS A 103 3.13 3.98 -1.87
C HIS A 103 3.44 3.11 -3.10
N ASN A 104 2.48 2.96 -4.02
CA ASN A 104 2.62 2.22 -5.27
C ASN A 104 2.90 3.10 -6.51
N ILE A 105 3.21 4.39 -6.35
CA ILE A 105 3.30 5.37 -7.46
C ILE A 105 4.33 5.03 -8.55
N SER A 106 5.30 4.14 -8.25
CA SER A 106 6.33 3.69 -9.18
C SER A 106 6.33 2.17 -9.42
N LYS A 107 5.26 1.47 -9.02
CA LYS A 107 5.17 0.00 -9.14
C LYS A 107 5.29 -0.50 -10.58
N GLU A 108 4.82 0.30 -11.54
CA GLU A 108 4.80 -0.06 -12.97
C GLU A 108 5.77 0.80 -13.80
N GLU A 109 6.62 1.60 -13.14
CA GLU A 109 7.56 2.52 -13.78
C GLU A 109 8.82 1.79 -14.26
N ARG A 110 8.72 1.18 -15.44
CA ARG A 110 9.77 0.33 -16.05
C ARG A 110 11.17 0.97 -16.17
N PRO A 111 11.33 2.28 -16.39
CA PRO A 111 12.66 2.89 -16.43
C PRO A 111 13.35 3.00 -15.06
N LEU A 112 12.62 2.88 -13.95
CA LEU A 112 13.18 3.03 -12.60
C LEU A 112 13.67 1.69 -12.04
N LEU A 113 14.72 1.15 -12.64
CA LEU A 113 15.37 -0.09 -12.18
C LEU A 113 16.65 0.23 -11.41
N LEU A 114 16.89 -0.48 -10.30
CA LEU A 114 18.12 -0.30 -9.50
C LEU A 114 19.36 -0.92 -10.14
N THR A 115 19.20 -1.68 -11.23
CA THR A 115 20.33 -2.06 -12.11
C THR A 115 20.86 -0.89 -12.93
N ASP A 116 20.09 0.20 -13.07
CA ASP A 116 20.56 1.45 -13.66
C ASP A 116 21.36 2.26 -12.61
N ALA A 117 22.61 2.59 -12.93
CA ALA A 117 23.51 3.28 -12.02
C ALA A 117 23.01 4.68 -11.58
N LYS A 118 22.26 5.38 -12.43
CA LYS A 118 21.67 6.69 -12.10
C LYS A 118 20.56 6.52 -11.08
N VAL A 119 19.67 5.55 -11.28
CA VAL A 119 18.57 5.26 -10.36
C VAL A 119 19.10 4.76 -9.02
N LEU A 120 20.09 3.86 -9.03
CA LEU A 120 20.75 3.39 -7.82
C LEU A 120 21.37 4.55 -7.03
N LYS A 121 22.07 5.46 -7.70
CA LYS A 121 22.65 6.67 -7.08
C LYS A 121 21.57 7.56 -6.44
N GLN A 122 20.41 7.72 -7.09
CA GLN A 122 19.29 8.49 -6.52
C GLN A 122 18.73 7.80 -5.27
N ALA A 123 18.59 6.48 -5.29
CA ALA A 123 18.14 5.68 -4.16
C ALA A 123 19.12 5.78 -2.97
N SER A 124 20.42 5.64 -3.21
CA SER A 124 21.44 5.82 -2.16
C SER A 124 21.42 7.23 -1.56
N ALA A 125 21.26 8.26 -2.39
CA ALA A 125 21.13 9.63 -1.92
C ALA A 125 19.87 9.86 -1.08
N LEU A 126 18.74 9.23 -1.45
CA LEU A 126 17.52 9.24 -0.64
C LEU A 126 17.77 8.58 0.72
N VAL A 127 18.30 7.35 0.77
CA VAL A 127 18.54 6.63 2.03
C VAL A 127 19.49 7.41 2.95
N ALA A 128 20.56 7.98 2.40
CA ALA A 128 21.49 8.81 3.18
C ALA A 128 20.78 10.03 3.80
N ARG A 129 19.92 10.70 3.05
CA ARG A 129 19.13 11.85 3.54
C ARG A 129 18.14 11.44 4.63
N LEU A 130 17.45 10.31 4.46
CA LEU A 130 16.53 9.78 5.47
C LEU A 130 17.28 9.47 6.77
N ARG A 131 18.44 8.82 6.69
CA ARG A 131 19.30 8.58 7.87
C ARG A 131 19.72 9.89 8.56
N GLN A 132 20.12 10.90 7.77
CA GLN A 132 20.47 12.22 8.32
C GLN A 132 19.28 12.92 8.99
N ALA A 133 18.06 12.74 8.47
CA ALA A 133 16.84 13.23 9.08
C ALA A 133 16.42 12.46 10.36
N GLY A 134 17.15 11.40 10.71
CA GLY A 134 16.90 10.58 11.88
C GLY A 134 15.87 9.47 11.66
N GLU A 135 15.54 9.17 10.41
CA GLU A 135 14.73 8.02 9.98
C GLU A 135 15.59 6.75 9.88
N LEU A 136 14.96 5.57 9.76
CA LEU A 136 15.61 4.27 9.51
C LEU A 136 16.61 3.82 10.61
N LYS A 137 16.36 4.19 11.87
CA LYS A 137 17.24 3.93 13.02
C LYS A 137 17.20 2.47 13.48
N ARG A 138 16.04 1.82 13.41
CA ARG A 138 15.85 0.40 13.72
C ARG A 138 16.27 -0.52 12.59
N SER A 139 16.63 0.05 11.43
CA SER A 139 17.08 -0.68 10.24
C SER A 139 18.54 -0.32 9.87
N PRO A 140 19.53 -0.57 10.74
CA PRO A 140 20.93 -0.19 10.48
C PRO A 140 21.54 -0.90 9.28
N GLU A 141 21.04 -2.09 8.96
CA GLU A 141 21.53 -2.92 7.84
C GLU A 141 20.93 -2.53 6.48
N PHE A 142 19.81 -1.82 6.49
CA PHE A 142 19.13 -1.45 5.26
C PHE A 142 20.03 -0.57 4.40
N TRP A 143 20.18 -0.95 3.13
CA TRP A 143 21.05 -0.30 2.15
C TRP A 143 22.55 -0.34 2.48
N SER A 144 23.00 -1.24 3.38
CA SER A 144 24.43 -1.35 3.71
C SER A 144 25.25 -2.15 2.69
N ASP A 145 24.61 -2.72 1.67
CA ASP A 145 25.23 -3.54 0.63
C ASP A 145 24.53 -3.29 -0.71
N GLU A 146 24.93 -2.22 -1.40
CA GLU A 146 24.33 -1.82 -2.69
C GLU A 146 24.57 -2.86 -3.80
N SER A 147 25.57 -3.75 -3.65
CA SER A 147 25.86 -4.80 -4.64
C SER A 147 24.69 -5.78 -4.80
N MET A 148 23.81 -5.89 -3.80
CA MET A 148 22.55 -6.63 -3.86
C MET A 148 21.69 -6.21 -5.07
N PHE A 149 21.72 -4.94 -5.44
CA PHE A 149 20.89 -4.39 -6.52
C PHE A 149 21.52 -4.54 -7.92
N ALA A 150 22.79 -4.93 -7.99
CA ALA A 150 23.40 -5.33 -9.27
C ALA A 150 22.84 -6.67 -9.77
N ASN A 151 22.29 -7.51 -8.89
CA ASN A 151 21.61 -8.75 -9.27
C ASN A 151 20.25 -8.42 -9.92
N PRO A 152 20.02 -8.73 -11.21
CA PRO A 152 18.77 -8.39 -11.89
C PRO A 152 17.52 -9.04 -11.28
N LEU A 153 17.67 -10.18 -10.60
CA LEU A 153 16.55 -10.84 -9.90
C LEU A 153 16.04 -10.02 -8.71
N ILE A 154 16.84 -9.08 -8.22
CA ILE A 154 16.48 -8.11 -7.18
C ILE A 154 16.31 -6.72 -7.83
N GLY A 155 17.39 -6.15 -8.36
CA GLY A 155 17.43 -4.75 -8.81
C GLY A 155 16.64 -4.43 -10.08
N ALA A 156 16.21 -5.43 -10.86
CA ALA A 156 15.31 -5.23 -12.00
C ALA A 156 13.89 -5.76 -11.75
N ASN A 157 13.61 -6.22 -10.53
CA ASN A 157 12.31 -6.76 -10.15
C ASN A 157 11.45 -5.65 -9.51
N LEU A 158 10.60 -5.00 -10.31
CA LEU A 158 9.74 -3.90 -9.88
C LEU A 158 8.93 -4.22 -8.62
N ALA A 159 8.42 -5.44 -8.50
CA ALA A 159 7.69 -5.86 -7.30
C ALA A 159 8.54 -5.82 -6.03
N LEU A 160 9.85 -6.04 -6.14
CA LEU A 160 10.77 -6.03 -5.01
C LEU A 160 11.37 -4.64 -4.72
N ILE A 161 11.44 -3.74 -5.71
CA ILE A 161 12.15 -2.46 -5.58
C ILE A 161 11.24 -1.22 -5.57
N HIS A 162 9.95 -1.35 -5.89
CA HIS A 162 9.05 -0.19 -5.99
C HIS A 162 8.96 0.63 -4.70
N HIS A 163 9.22 0.04 -3.53
CA HIS A 163 9.25 0.77 -2.26
C HIS A 163 10.29 1.91 -2.25
N ILE A 164 11.49 1.71 -2.81
CA ILE A 164 12.52 2.75 -2.83
C ILE A 164 12.36 3.71 -4.00
N THR A 165 11.98 3.24 -5.18
CA THR A 165 11.75 4.10 -6.35
C THR A 165 10.46 4.92 -6.20
N GLY A 166 9.44 4.32 -5.60
CA GLY A 166 8.20 4.99 -5.20
C GLY A 166 8.46 6.08 -4.17
N ALA A 167 9.33 5.86 -3.19
CA ALA A 167 9.72 6.90 -2.23
C ALA A 167 10.45 8.07 -2.91
N ILE A 168 11.30 7.83 -3.91
CA ILE A 168 11.92 8.91 -4.70
C ILE A 168 10.82 9.75 -5.37
N THR A 169 9.96 9.10 -6.16
CA THR A 169 8.89 9.75 -6.93
C THR A 169 7.92 10.49 -6.03
N ALA A 170 7.53 9.91 -4.89
CA ALA A 170 6.64 10.54 -3.92
C ALA A 170 7.26 11.83 -3.35
N GLY A 171 8.57 11.83 -3.06
CA GLY A 171 9.25 13.04 -2.61
C GLY A 171 9.24 14.16 -3.64
N ASP A 172 9.46 13.83 -4.90
CA ASP A 172 9.43 14.79 -6.01
C ASP A 172 8.01 15.36 -6.20
N ILE A 173 6.98 14.51 -6.11
CA ILE A 173 5.57 14.91 -6.17
C ILE A 173 5.23 15.87 -5.03
N LEU A 174 5.51 15.49 -3.78
CA LEU A 174 5.16 16.31 -2.61
C LEU A 174 5.92 17.64 -2.58
N THR A 175 7.17 17.65 -3.04
CA THR A 175 7.95 18.89 -3.23
C THR A 175 7.28 19.79 -4.27
N SER A 176 6.87 19.23 -5.40
CA SER A 176 6.27 19.98 -6.52
C SER A 176 4.87 20.52 -6.19
N LEU A 177 4.08 19.77 -5.42
CA LEU A 177 2.75 20.20 -4.99
C LEU A 177 2.79 21.34 -3.97
N GLY A 178 3.86 21.43 -3.17
CA GLY A 178 4.01 22.37 -2.06
C GLY A 178 3.14 22.00 -0.84
N GLY A 179 3.30 22.72 0.27
CA GLY A 179 2.51 22.46 1.50
C GLY A 179 2.99 21.28 2.35
N TYR A 180 4.19 20.76 2.07
CA TYR A 180 4.89 19.77 2.88
C TYR A 180 6.27 20.30 3.25
N SER A 181 6.64 20.23 4.53
CA SER A 181 8.01 20.56 4.95
C SER A 181 8.99 19.45 4.53
N ALA A 182 10.28 19.75 4.49
CA ALA A 182 11.31 18.73 4.24
C ALA A 182 11.24 17.56 5.25
N ARG A 183 10.82 17.85 6.49
CA ARG A 183 10.59 16.83 7.52
C ARG A 183 9.38 15.96 7.18
N ASP A 184 8.28 16.55 6.73
CA ASP A 184 7.08 15.80 6.37
C ASP A 184 7.36 14.87 5.18
N ILE A 185 8.07 15.38 4.18
CA ILE A 185 8.49 14.60 3.00
C ILE A 185 9.38 13.44 3.45
N ALA A 186 10.38 13.67 4.31
CA ALA A 186 11.24 12.60 4.81
C ALA A 186 10.45 11.50 5.54
N ARG A 187 9.44 11.86 6.32
CA ARG A 187 8.57 10.88 7.01
C ARG A 187 7.71 10.08 6.05
N VAL A 188 7.10 10.73 5.06
CA VAL A 188 6.33 10.02 4.01
C VAL A 188 7.26 9.09 3.22
N GLN A 189 8.43 9.57 2.79
CA GLN A 189 9.40 8.74 2.08
C GLN A 189 9.86 7.55 2.92
N SER A 190 10.21 7.75 4.19
CA SER A 190 10.59 6.68 5.13
C SER A 190 9.48 5.63 5.26
N ALA A 191 8.22 6.06 5.40
CA ALA A 191 7.08 5.17 5.46
C ALA A 191 6.85 4.39 4.15
N ILE A 192 6.97 5.03 2.98
CA ILE A 192 6.90 4.36 1.68
C ILE A 192 8.06 3.36 1.52
N VAL A 193 9.28 3.66 1.97
CA VAL A 193 10.36 2.68 1.89
C VAL A 193 10.06 1.42 2.71
N ALA A 194 9.26 1.52 3.78
CA ALA A 194 8.95 0.43 4.72
C ALA A 194 7.57 -0.22 4.56
N HIS A 195 6.70 0.23 3.65
CA HIS A 195 5.30 -0.21 3.62
C HIS A 195 5.12 -1.69 3.23
N SER A 196 5.72 -2.19 2.14
CA SER A 196 5.58 -3.60 1.73
C SER A 196 6.74 -4.50 2.15
N THR A 197 7.58 -4.03 3.09
CA THR A 197 8.84 -4.69 3.43
C THR A 197 8.70 -5.75 4.52
N GLY A 198 7.55 -5.78 5.20
CA GLY A 198 7.30 -6.72 6.28
C GLY A 198 6.79 -8.10 5.83
N TYR A 199 6.41 -8.31 4.57
CA TYR A 199 5.87 -9.60 4.14
C TYR A 199 6.96 -10.68 4.10
N TRP A 200 6.85 -11.69 4.96
CA TRP A 200 7.84 -12.78 5.08
C TRP A 200 8.18 -13.43 3.74
N TYR A 201 7.22 -13.55 2.81
CA TYR A 201 7.45 -14.19 1.52
C TYR A 201 8.30 -13.31 0.58
N PHE A 202 8.27 -11.98 0.72
CA PHE A 202 9.21 -11.10 0.01
C PHE A 202 10.61 -11.18 0.63
N ARG A 203 10.70 -11.17 1.97
CA ARG A 203 11.98 -11.38 2.69
C ARG A 203 12.64 -12.70 2.28
N LYS A 204 11.88 -13.80 2.28
CA LYS A 204 12.35 -15.11 1.81
C LYS A 204 12.79 -15.07 0.35
N SER A 205 12.08 -14.36 -0.53
CA SER A 205 12.48 -14.25 -1.95
C SER A 205 13.86 -13.59 -2.11
N ILE A 206 14.18 -12.58 -1.29
CA ILE A 206 15.52 -11.98 -1.29
C ILE A 206 16.57 -12.96 -0.78
N ASP A 207 16.32 -13.63 0.33
CA ASP A 207 17.26 -14.60 0.91
C ASP A 207 17.55 -15.76 -0.06
N ASP A 208 16.52 -16.27 -0.73
CA ASP A 208 16.65 -17.36 -1.72
C ASP A 208 17.47 -16.91 -2.93
N VAL A 209 17.23 -15.70 -3.45
CA VAL A 209 17.98 -15.14 -4.59
C VAL A 209 19.43 -14.83 -4.20
N ALA A 210 19.66 -14.32 -2.99
CA ALA A 210 20.98 -14.01 -2.45
C ALA A 210 21.73 -15.24 -1.94
N LYS A 211 21.04 -16.38 -1.80
CA LYS A 211 21.56 -17.64 -1.26
C LYS A 211 22.21 -17.50 0.11
N ARG A 212 21.69 -16.59 0.94
CA ARG A 212 22.15 -16.39 2.32
C ARG A 212 20.98 -15.93 3.21
N PRO A 213 20.89 -16.41 4.46
CA PRO A 213 19.87 -15.94 5.38
C PRO A 213 20.07 -14.45 5.70
N ASP A 214 18.96 -13.77 6.01
CA ASP A 214 18.93 -12.36 6.42
C ASP A 214 19.45 -11.36 5.38
N ALA A 215 19.64 -11.76 4.12
CA ALA A 215 19.99 -10.86 3.02
C ALA A 215 18.93 -9.79 2.82
N TRP A 216 17.66 -10.12 3.10
CA TRP A 216 16.53 -9.20 3.04
C TRP A 216 16.76 -7.93 3.85
N ARG A 217 17.50 -7.98 4.96
CA ARG A 217 17.80 -6.81 5.81
C ARG A 217 18.58 -5.71 5.08
N LYS A 218 19.27 -6.06 3.99
CA LYS A 218 19.99 -5.12 3.12
C LYS A 218 19.06 -4.41 2.13
N VAL A 219 17.92 -5.02 1.82
CA VAL A 219 16.96 -4.57 0.82
C VAL A 219 15.75 -3.87 1.45
N TYR A 220 15.40 -4.25 2.68
CA TYR A 220 14.14 -3.89 3.32
C TYR A 220 14.35 -3.38 4.74
N PRO A 221 13.92 -2.15 5.08
CA PRO A 221 13.83 -1.72 6.47
C PRO A 221 12.56 -2.27 7.16
N GLU A 222 12.51 -2.15 8.48
CA GLU A 222 11.31 -2.42 9.28
C GLU A 222 10.45 -1.14 9.43
N PRO A 223 9.11 -1.25 9.55
CA PRO A 223 8.24 -0.12 9.88
C PRO A 223 8.50 0.40 11.31
N GLU A 224 9.11 1.58 11.44
CA GLU A 224 9.58 2.09 12.75
C GLU A 224 8.55 2.97 13.47
N ASP A 225 7.98 3.94 12.74
CA ASP A 225 7.05 4.93 13.27
C ASP A 225 5.59 4.58 12.94
N ASP A 226 4.65 5.36 13.49
CA ASP A 226 3.23 5.04 13.34
C ASP A 226 2.73 5.23 11.90
N ILE A 227 3.32 6.14 11.12
CA ILE A 227 2.95 6.32 9.70
C ILE A 227 3.40 5.10 8.90
N ALA A 228 4.63 4.64 9.10
CA ALA A 228 5.17 3.45 8.43
C ALA A 228 4.38 2.18 8.80
N LYS A 229 4.02 2.02 10.08
CA LYS A 229 3.20 0.88 10.52
C LYS A 229 1.79 0.92 9.93
N ILE A 230 1.18 2.10 9.86
CA ILE A 230 -0.14 2.28 9.23
C ILE A 230 -0.07 1.93 7.74
N ALA A 231 0.94 2.42 7.01
CA ALA A 231 1.10 2.13 5.59
C ALA A 231 1.33 0.63 5.33
N HIS A 232 2.16 -0.02 6.15
CA HIS A 232 2.35 -1.47 6.12
C HIS A 232 1.04 -2.22 6.38
N ASP A 233 0.28 -1.83 7.42
CA ASP A 233 -0.98 -2.48 7.75
C ASP A 233 -2.05 -2.22 6.67
N ALA A 234 -2.12 -1.03 6.09
CA ALA A 234 -3.12 -0.68 5.08
C ALA A 234 -2.92 -1.49 3.80
N ASP A 235 -1.67 -1.56 3.30
CA ASP A 235 -1.30 -2.41 2.16
C ASP A 235 -1.57 -3.90 2.47
N LEU A 236 -1.33 -4.33 3.72
CA LEU A 236 -1.59 -5.71 4.15
C LEU A 236 -3.09 -6.02 4.13
N ILE A 237 -3.89 -5.17 4.79
CA ILE A 237 -5.33 -5.38 5.00
C ILE A 237 -6.10 -5.27 3.68
N SER A 238 -5.65 -4.43 2.74
CA SER A 238 -6.24 -4.33 1.40
C SER A 238 -6.27 -5.67 0.64
N GLN A 239 -5.46 -6.65 1.07
CA GLN A 239 -5.42 -7.99 0.50
C GLN A 239 -6.55 -8.90 1.05
N PHE A 240 -7.16 -8.54 2.18
CA PHE A 240 -8.20 -9.30 2.91
C PHE A 240 -9.61 -9.02 2.36
N GLU A 241 -9.76 -9.04 1.04
CA GLU A 241 -11.06 -8.94 0.36
C GLU A 241 -11.51 -10.34 -0.08
N ALA A 242 -12.69 -10.78 0.36
CA ALA A 242 -13.14 -12.16 0.15
C ALA A 242 -13.18 -12.54 -1.34
N GLU A 243 -13.59 -11.61 -2.20
CA GLU A 243 -13.69 -11.74 -3.65
C GLU A 243 -12.31 -11.94 -4.30
N SER A 244 -11.24 -11.44 -3.67
CA SER A 244 -9.86 -11.63 -4.13
C SER A 244 -9.25 -12.96 -3.66
N VAL A 245 -9.89 -13.66 -2.74
CA VAL A 245 -9.30 -14.78 -1.98
C VAL A 245 -10.05 -16.11 -2.13
N VAL A 246 -11.38 -16.08 -2.05
CA VAL A 246 -12.21 -17.28 -1.91
C VAL A 246 -12.67 -17.85 -3.26
N PRO A 247 -13.21 -17.06 -4.20
CA PRO A 247 -13.74 -17.60 -5.44
C PRO A 247 -12.69 -18.36 -6.26
N GLU A 248 -13.13 -19.36 -7.02
CA GLU A 248 -12.29 -19.99 -8.03
C GLU A 248 -11.76 -18.95 -9.01
N GLY A 249 -10.47 -19.04 -9.36
CA GLY A 249 -9.82 -18.08 -10.26
C GLY A 249 -9.56 -16.70 -9.64
N SER A 250 -9.86 -16.48 -8.35
CA SER A 250 -9.53 -15.23 -7.67
C SER A 250 -8.02 -14.98 -7.62
N LYS A 251 -7.63 -13.72 -7.40
CA LYS A 251 -6.22 -13.26 -7.41
C LYS A 251 -5.30 -14.17 -6.60
N TRP A 252 -5.66 -14.47 -5.35
CA TRP A 252 -4.80 -15.24 -4.45
C TRP A 252 -4.76 -16.72 -4.77
N ARG A 253 -5.85 -17.27 -5.30
CA ARG A 253 -5.93 -18.65 -5.79
C ARG A 253 -5.04 -18.85 -7.01
N VAL A 254 -5.08 -17.88 -7.94
CA VAL A 254 -4.17 -17.87 -9.10
C VAL A 254 -2.71 -17.70 -8.68
N LEU A 255 -2.43 -16.87 -7.66
CA LEU A 255 -1.08 -16.74 -7.12
C LEU A 255 -0.60 -18.01 -6.41
N ALA A 256 -1.47 -18.73 -5.70
CA ALA A 256 -1.18 -20.05 -5.13
C ALA A 256 -0.63 -21.03 -6.17
N ALA A 257 -1.32 -21.13 -7.31
CA ALA A 257 -0.86 -21.97 -8.41
C ALA A 257 0.43 -21.44 -9.06
N LYS A 258 0.48 -20.15 -9.42
CA LYS A 258 1.59 -19.59 -10.21
C LYS A 258 2.89 -19.44 -9.43
N ARG A 259 2.82 -18.98 -8.18
CA ARG A 259 4.01 -18.66 -7.37
C ARG A 259 4.47 -19.84 -6.53
N TRP A 260 3.52 -20.64 -6.05
CA TRP A 260 3.79 -21.70 -5.07
C TRP A 260 3.44 -23.10 -5.59
N GLY A 261 3.02 -23.21 -6.85
CA GLY A 261 2.85 -24.50 -7.53
C GLY A 261 1.68 -25.33 -7.02
N ALA A 262 0.72 -24.72 -6.32
CA ALA A 262 -0.48 -25.40 -5.83
C ALA A 262 -1.29 -26.00 -6.97
N LYS A 263 -1.81 -27.21 -6.77
CA LYS A 263 -2.58 -27.96 -7.78
C LYS A 263 -4.01 -28.18 -7.32
N GLY A 264 -4.94 -27.52 -8.01
CA GLY A 264 -6.36 -27.72 -7.78
C GLY A 264 -6.83 -27.08 -6.48
N PRO A 265 -8.14 -27.20 -6.19
CA PRO A 265 -8.76 -26.24 -5.30
C PRO A 265 -8.42 -26.37 -3.82
N GLU A 266 -8.09 -27.58 -3.37
CA GLU A 266 -7.71 -27.85 -1.98
C GLU A 266 -6.31 -27.31 -1.67
N GLU A 267 -5.32 -27.59 -2.55
CA GLU A 267 -3.96 -27.10 -2.36
C GLU A 267 -3.87 -25.57 -2.46
N GLU A 268 -4.62 -24.98 -3.40
CA GLU A 268 -4.69 -23.53 -3.51
C GLU A 268 -5.29 -22.90 -2.25
N ALA A 269 -6.37 -23.48 -1.69
CA ALA A 269 -6.96 -23.00 -0.44
C ALA A 269 -5.96 -23.11 0.71
N HIS A 270 -5.20 -24.21 0.78
CA HIS A 270 -4.24 -24.44 1.84
C HIS A 270 -3.08 -23.44 1.79
N VAL A 271 -2.52 -23.19 0.60
CA VAL A 271 -1.48 -22.17 0.40
C VAL A 271 -2.00 -20.78 0.76
N VAL A 272 -3.18 -20.40 0.26
CA VAL A 272 -3.79 -19.09 0.54
C VAL A 272 -4.07 -18.94 2.04
N TYR A 273 -4.65 -19.96 2.68
CA TYR A 273 -4.89 -19.93 4.12
C TYR A 273 -3.60 -19.64 4.89
N TYR A 274 -2.53 -20.37 4.59
CA TYR A 274 -1.25 -20.21 5.27
C TYR A 274 -0.64 -18.82 5.04
N VAL A 275 -0.71 -18.30 3.81
CA VAL A 275 -0.23 -16.94 3.50
C VAL A 275 -1.01 -15.91 4.31
N PHE A 276 -2.34 -15.99 4.34
CA PHE A 276 -3.18 -15.03 5.05
C PHE A 276 -3.07 -15.12 6.57
N SER A 277 -2.93 -16.33 7.13
CA SER A 277 -2.68 -16.48 8.57
C SER A 277 -1.36 -15.84 8.97
N ARG A 278 -0.33 -15.97 8.13
CA ARG A 278 0.97 -15.33 8.35
C ARG A 278 0.92 -13.81 8.16
N LEU A 279 0.19 -13.32 7.16
CA LEU A 279 -0.03 -11.88 6.97
C LEU A 279 -0.77 -11.27 8.17
N PHE A 280 -1.78 -11.96 8.70
CA PHE A 280 -2.48 -11.50 9.90
C PHE A 280 -1.52 -11.27 11.08
N ASP A 281 -0.56 -12.17 11.29
CA ASP A 281 0.47 -12.04 12.33
C ASP A 281 1.48 -10.89 12.07
N GLU A 282 1.58 -10.43 10.82
CA GLU A 282 2.52 -9.37 10.40
C GLU A 282 1.96 -7.95 10.54
N ALA A 283 0.67 -7.80 10.87
CA ALA A 283 0.10 -6.50 11.19
C ALA A 283 0.80 -5.89 12.42
N ARG A 284 1.11 -4.59 12.36
CA ARG A 284 2.00 -3.87 13.27
C ARG A 284 1.25 -3.00 14.27
N THR A 285 -0.02 -2.69 14.02
CA THR A 285 -0.88 -1.90 14.90
C THR A 285 -2.06 -2.73 15.40
N ASP A 286 -2.56 -2.42 16.59
CA ASP A 286 -3.76 -3.07 17.12
C ASP A 286 -5.00 -2.74 16.27
N ALA A 287 -5.07 -1.52 15.73
CA ALA A 287 -6.13 -1.10 14.81
C ALA A 287 -6.10 -1.92 13.51
N GLY A 288 -4.92 -2.08 12.91
CA GLY A 288 -4.72 -2.90 11.72
C GLY A 288 -5.05 -4.37 11.95
N LYS A 289 -4.60 -4.95 13.06
CA LYS A 289 -4.98 -6.30 13.48
C LYS A 289 -6.48 -6.47 13.63
N ALA A 290 -7.17 -5.49 14.22
CA ALA A 290 -8.62 -5.55 14.39
C ALA A 290 -9.36 -5.54 13.04
N LEU A 291 -8.92 -4.71 12.09
CA LEU A 291 -9.48 -4.65 10.74
C LEU A 291 -9.19 -5.95 9.96
N ALA A 292 -7.95 -6.44 9.98
CA ALA A 292 -7.58 -7.72 9.36
C ALA A 292 -8.39 -8.88 9.94
N LEU A 293 -8.58 -8.93 11.27
CA LEU A 293 -9.32 -9.99 11.95
C LEU A 293 -10.79 -10.02 11.51
N LYS A 294 -11.40 -8.86 11.32
CA LYS A 294 -12.79 -8.74 10.90
C LYS A 294 -13.01 -9.41 9.54
N GLU A 295 -12.17 -9.11 8.56
CA GLU A 295 -12.28 -9.71 7.23
C GLU A 295 -11.78 -11.16 7.21
N TRP A 296 -10.72 -11.47 7.97
CA TRP A 296 -10.22 -12.84 8.11
C TRP A 296 -11.29 -13.80 8.64
N ARG A 297 -12.12 -13.38 9.59
CA ARG A 297 -13.26 -14.19 10.10
C ARG A 297 -14.30 -14.54 9.04
N ARG A 298 -14.36 -13.79 7.93
CA ARG A 298 -15.24 -14.07 6.79
C ARG A 298 -14.57 -15.00 5.78
N ILE A 299 -13.26 -14.80 5.55
CA ILE A 299 -12.47 -15.55 4.56
C ILE A 299 -12.11 -16.95 5.06
N GLN A 300 -11.65 -17.06 6.30
CA GLN A 300 -11.09 -18.28 6.88
C GLN A 300 -12.04 -19.49 6.76
N PRO A 301 -13.33 -19.39 7.13
CA PRO A 301 -14.23 -20.55 7.09
C PRO A 301 -14.44 -21.09 5.66
N GLU A 302 -14.48 -20.21 4.67
CA GLU A 302 -14.66 -20.60 3.27
C GLU A 302 -13.42 -21.33 2.73
N LEU A 303 -12.21 -20.86 3.08
CA LEU A 303 -10.98 -21.59 2.74
C LEU A 303 -10.91 -22.97 3.41
N VAL A 304 -11.30 -23.07 4.69
CA VAL A 304 -11.38 -24.34 5.43
C VAL A 304 -12.34 -25.33 4.75
N LYS A 305 -13.50 -24.85 4.31
CA LYS A 305 -14.48 -25.65 3.57
C LYS A 305 -13.92 -26.17 2.24
N LEU A 306 -13.16 -25.35 1.51
CA LEU A 306 -12.54 -25.75 0.25
C LEU A 306 -11.49 -26.86 0.41
N MET A 307 -10.95 -27.04 1.63
CA MET A 307 -10.02 -28.14 1.98
C MET A 307 -10.74 -29.39 2.49
N GLY A 308 -12.08 -29.42 2.48
CA GLY A 308 -12.86 -30.54 3.01
C GLY A 308 -12.80 -30.69 4.54
N LEU A 309 -12.34 -29.66 5.25
CA LEU A 309 -12.18 -29.68 6.71
C LEU A 309 -13.44 -29.18 7.43
N GLY A 310 -13.63 -29.64 8.66
CA GLY A 310 -14.74 -29.20 9.51
C GLY A 310 -14.59 -27.74 9.98
N PRO A 311 -15.70 -27.03 10.30
CA PRO A 311 -15.65 -25.66 10.80
C PRO A 311 -14.74 -25.52 12.03
N GLY A 312 -13.94 -24.45 12.07
CA GLY A 312 -13.02 -24.17 13.18
C GLY A 312 -11.73 -25.00 13.19
N THR A 313 -11.56 -25.92 12.24
CA THR A 313 -10.30 -26.65 12.08
C THR A 313 -9.19 -25.70 11.65
N ASP A 314 -8.03 -25.79 12.29
CA ASP A 314 -6.80 -25.13 11.85
C ASP A 314 -6.10 -26.02 10.81
N PRO A 315 -6.11 -25.66 9.52
CA PRO A 315 -5.50 -26.45 8.45
C PRO A 315 -4.00 -26.64 8.65
N VAL A 316 -3.28 -25.70 9.27
CA VAL A 316 -1.83 -25.85 9.50
C VAL A 316 -1.56 -26.95 10.52
N LYS A 317 -2.43 -27.10 11.52
CA LYS A 317 -2.32 -28.20 12.49
C LYS A 317 -2.80 -29.54 11.92
N ALA A 318 -3.85 -29.51 11.08
CA ALA A 318 -4.45 -30.72 10.53
C ALA A 318 -3.67 -31.30 9.35
N LEU A 319 -3.17 -30.44 8.46
CA LEU A 319 -2.52 -30.81 7.19
C LEU A 319 -1.01 -30.51 7.18
N GLY A 320 -0.50 -29.77 8.18
CA GLY A 320 0.88 -29.27 8.21
C GLY A 320 1.04 -27.96 7.44
N VAL A 321 2.26 -27.42 7.40
CA VAL A 321 2.61 -26.27 6.55
C VAL A 321 2.55 -26.69 5.07
N PRO A 322 2.00 -25.88 4.13
CA PRO A 322 1.99 -26.24 2.72
C PRO A 322 3.39 -26.53 2.19
N LYS A 323 3.52 -27.53 1.31
CA LYS A 323 4.80 -28.02 0.77
C LYS A 323 5.68 -26.90 0.17
N ALA A 324 5.08 -25.87 -0.39
CA ALA A 324 5.79 -24.71 -0.95
C ALA A 324 6.59 -23.90 0.10
N PHE A 325 6.35 -24.14 1.38
CA PHE A 325 6.90 -23.38 2.50
C PHE A 325 7.62 -24.24 3.56
N GLN A 326 7.82 -25.52 3.26
CA GLN A 326 8.65 -26.45 4.06
C GLN A 326 10.12 -26.34 3.64
#